data_AF-A0A2P4YLR8-F1
#
_entry.id   AF-A0A2P4YLR8-F1
#
_cell.length_a   1.000
_cell.length_b   1.000
_cell.length_c   1.000
_cell.angle_alpha   90.00
_cell.angle_beta   90.00
_cell.angle_gamma   90.00
#
_symmetry.space_group_name_H-M   'P 1'
#
loop_
_entity.id
_entity.type
_entity.pdbx_description
1 polymer ?
#
loop_
_entity_poly.entity_id
_entity_poly.type
_entity_poly.pdbx_seq_one_letter_code
_entity_poly.pdbx_strand_id
1 'polypeptide(L)' 'MDREEFPHLADTQFESRQMAVIYGGDALRRLMVVTLAEQLERIEAVDTYERGRIAHVQGLQAPVAEIKPA' A
#
# COMPACT_ATOMS: atom_id res chain seq x y z
N MET A 1 11.53 -53.27 17.66
CA MET A 1 10.83 -52.16 18.32
C MET A 1 9.77 -51.70 17.35
N ASP A 2 8.52 -51.87 17.74
CA ASP A 2 7.35 -51.45 16.98
C ASP A 2 7.29 -49.92 17.02
N ARG A 3 7.45 -49.32 15.84
CA ARG A 3 7.29 -47.90 15.63
C ARG A 3 5.78 -47.65 15.60
N GLU A 4 5.18 -47.53 16.78
CA GLU A 4 3.79 -47.06 16.92
C GLU A 4 3.76 -45.60 16.45
N GLU A 5 3.60 -45.39 15.14
CA GLU A 5 3.30 -44.09 14.58
C GLU A 5 1.89 -43.72 15.03
N PHE A 6 1.79 -42.78 15.98
CA PHE A 6 0.52 -42.22 16.44
C PHE A 6 -0.13 -41.45 15.27
N PRO A 7 -1.16 -42.00 14.61
CA PRO A 7 -1.70 -41.41 13.38
C PRO A 7 -2.25 -40.00 13.61
N HIS A 8 -2.81 -39.74 14.80
CA HIS A 8 -3.39 -38.45 15.18
C HIS A 8 -2.37 -37.30 15.31
N LEU A 9 -1.11 -37.62 15.61
CA LEU A 9 -0.05 -36.61 15.71
C LEU A 9 0.31 -36.09 14.32
N ALA A 10 0.32 -36.97 13.32
CA ALA A 10 0.56 -36.60 11.92
C ALA A 10 -0.56 -35.71 11.38
N ASP A 11 -1.82 -36.02 11.71
CA ASP A 11 -2.98 -35.20 11.35
C ASP A 11 -2.91 -33.82 12.00
N THR A 12 -2.60 -33.76 13.30
CA THR A 12 -2.43 -32.49 14.04
C THR A 12 -1.29 -31.63 13.45
N GLN A 13 -0.17 -32.26 13.06
CA GLN A 13 0.92 -31.56 12.40
C GLN A 13 0.51 -31.04 11.02
N PHE A 14 -0.23 -31.81 10.24
CA PHE A 14 -0.75 -31.38 8.95
C PHE A 14 -1.70 -30.19 9.08
N GLU A 15 -2.63 -30.21 10.03
CA GLU A 15 -3.53 -29.10 10.33
C GLU A 15 -2.77 -27.86 10.80
N SER A 16 -1.79 -28.02 11.69
CA SER A 16 -0.96 -26.90 12.15
C SER A 16 -0.18 -26.24 11.01
N ARG A 17 0.32 -27.03 10.05
CA ARG A 17 1.00 -26.53 8.85
C ARG A 17 0.05 -25.79 7.93
N GLN A 18 -1.16 -26.29 7.74
CA GLN A 18 -2.18 -25.63 6.93
C GLN A 18 -2.57 -24.27 7.53
N MET A 19 -2.80 -24.21 8.83
CA MET A 19 -3.10 -22.95 9.53
C MET A 19 -1.94 -21.95 9.44
N ALA A 20 -0.69 -22.41 9.61
CA ALA A 20 0.49 -21.56 9.47
C ALA A 20 0.65 -20.96 8.07
N VAL A 21 0.34 -21.73 7.02
CA VAL A 21 0.37 -21.25 5.62
C VAL A 21 -0.72 -20.21 5.37
N ILE A 22 -1.94 -20.41 5.88
CA ILE A 22 -3.04 -19.44 5.74
C ILE A 22 -2.73 -18.17 6.51
N TYR A 23 -2.31 -18.29 7.78
CA TYR A 23 -1.98 -17.13 8.62
C TYR A 23 -0.79 -16.34 8.06
N GLY A 24 0.26 -17.03 7.62
CA GLY A 24 1.41 -16.40 6.96
C GLY A 24 1.01 -15.71 5.66
N GLY A 25 0.19 -16.35 4.82
CA GLY A 25 -0.34 -15.77 3.59
C GLY A 25 -1.22 -14.55 3.83
N ASP A 26 -2.08 -14.57 4.85
CA ASP A 26 -2.92 -13.43 5.24
C ASP A 26 -2.09 -12.29 5.84
N ALA A 27 -1.07 -12.59 6.64
CA ALA A 27 -0.15 -11.59 7.17
C ALA A 27 0.62 -10.89 6.04
N LEU A 28 1.14 -11.65 5.07
CA LEU A 28 1.82 -11.11 3.89
C LEU A 28 0.87 -10.29 3.01
N ARG A 29 -0.36 -10.78 2.79
CA ARG A 29 -1.39 -10.04 2.05
C ARG A 29 -1.76 -8.73 2.75
N ARG A 30 -1.95 -8.76 4.07
CA ARG A 30 -2.25 -7.55 4.87
C ARG A 30 -1.08 -6.57 4.85
N LEU A 31 0.15 -7.04 4.99
CA LEU A 31 1.35 -6.21 4.85
C LEU A 31 1.39 -5.52 3.49
N MET A 32 1.14 -6.26 2.40
CA MET A 32 1.06 -5.68 1.06
C MET A 32 -0.06 -4.63 0.93
N VAL A 33 -1.23 -4.87 1.54
CA VAL A 33 -2.33 -3.90 1.55
C VAL A 33 -1.94 -2.62 2.32
N VAL A 34 -1.26 -2.75 3.46
CA VAL A 34 -0.78 -1.60 4.24
C VAL A 34 0.25 -0.79 3.45
N THR A 35 1.27 -1.44 2.88
CA THR A 35 2.28 -0.76 2.06
C THR A 35 1.67 -0.08 0.83
N LEU A 36 0.71 -0.73 0.17
CA LEU A 36 0.03 -0.14 -0.99
C LEU A 36 -0.82 1.07 -0.59
N ALA A 37 -1.53 1.00 0.54
CA ALA A 37 -2.33 2.13 1.05
C ALA A 37 -1.44 3.34 1.40
N GLU A 38 -0.35 3.12 2.13
CA GLU A 38 0.62 4.17 2.47
C GLU A 38 1.29 4.76 1.21
N GLN A 39 1.59 3.92 0.20
CA GLN A 39 2.14 4.40 -1.06
C GLN A 39 1.14 5.21 -1.88
N LEU A 40 -0.13 4.80 -1.91
CA LEU A 40 -1.19 5.54 -2.59
C LEU A 40 -1.43 6.90 -1.93
N GLU A 41 -1.48 6.95 -0.60
CA GLU A 41 -1.59 8.20 0.16
C GLU A 41 -0.41 9.14 -0.13
N ARG A 42 0.81 8.58 -0.23
CA ARG A 42 2.00 9.36 -0.61
C ARG A 42 1.93 9.88 -2.05
N ILE A 43 1.42 9.09 -2.99
CA ILE A 43 1.24 9.52 -4.39
C ILE A 43 0.21 10.65 -4.47
N GLU A 44 -0.89 10.55 -3.72
CA GLU A 44 -1.92 11.58 -3.66
C GLU A 44 -1.41 12.87 -3.02
N ALA A 45 -0.61 12.79 -1.96
CA ALA A 45 0.06 13.94 -1.38
C ALA A 45 1.01 14.65 -2.38
N VAL A 46 1.67 13.89 -3.25
CA VAL A 46 2.51 14.46 -4.31
C VAL A 46 1.66 15.09 -5.43
N ASP A 47 0.57 14.46 -5.87
CA ASP A 47 -0.33 15.02 -6.88
C ASP A 47 -0.94 16.35 -6.43
N THR A 48 -1.41 16.40 -5.18
CA THR A 48 -1.98 17.61 -4.59
C THR A 48 -0.95 18.75 -4.48
N TYR A 49 0.27 18.44 -4.05
CA TYR A 49 1.38 19.41 -4.02
C TYR A 49 1.70 19.96 -5.41
N GLU A 50 1.85 19.09 -6.41
CA GLU A 50 2.14 19.50 -7.79
C GLU A 50 1.02 20.36 -8.38
N ARG A 51 -0.25 19.99 -8.14
CA ARG A 51 -1.41 20.78 -8.59
C ARG A 51 -1.44 22.15 -7.94
N GLY A 52 -1.16 22.24 -6.64
CA GLY A 52 -1.05 23.52 -5.92
C GLY A 52 0.08 24.40 -6.45
N ARG A 53 1.23 23.78 -6.78
CA ARG A 53 2.37 24.48 -7.39
C ARG A 53 2.03 25.01 -8.79
N ILE A 54 1.36 24.23 -9.62
CA ILE A 54 0.93 24.65 -10.96
C ILE A 54 -0.06 25.81 -10.86
N ALA A 55 -1.07 25.72 -9.99
CA ALA A 55 -2.04 26.79 -9.78
C ALA A 55 -1.37 28.09 -9.30
N HIS A 56 -0.39 27.99 -8.40
CA HIS A 56 0.38 29.13 -7.94
C HIS A 56 1.17 29.78 -9.08
N VAL A 57 1.90 28.99 -9.87
CA VAL A 57 2.68 29.49 -11.01
C VAL A 57 1.78 30.11 -12.09
N GLN A 58 0.61 29.51 -12.37
CA GLN A 58 -0.36 30.06 -13.31
C GLN A 58 -0.99 31.36 -12.80
N GLY A 59 -1.29 31.45 -11.51
CA GLY A 59 -1.77 32.69 -10.88
C GLY A 59 -0.73 33.82 -10.95
N LEU A 60 0.57 33.48 -10.94
CA LEU A 60 1.67 34.42 -11.17
C LEU A 60 1.87 34.78 -12.65
N GLN A 61 1.49 33.90 -13.58
CA GLN A 61 1.59 34.13 -15.03
C GLN A 61 0.36 34.82 -15.66
N ALA A 62 -0.78 34.88 -14.96
CA ALA A 62 -1.94 35.63 -15.44
C ALA A 62 -1.56 37.12 -15.68
N PRO A 63 -1.99 37.73 -16.79
CA PRO A 63 -1.31 38.87 -17.39
C PRO A 63 -1.25 40.08 -16.45
N VAL A 64 -0.03 40.61 -16.30
CA VAL A 64 0.19 42.02 -15.94
C VAL A 64 -0.75 42.85 -16.81
N ALA A 65 -1.65 43.58 -16.15
CA ALA A 65 -2.69 44.37 -16.79
C ALA A 65 -2.12 45.18 -17.97
N GLU A 66 -2.86 45.12 -19.08
CA GLU A 66 -2.68 45.89 -20.30
C GLU A 66 -2.32 47.35 -19.98
N ILE A 67 -1.04 47.72 -20.14
CA ILE A 67 -0.62 49.11 -20.04
C ILE A 67 -1.10 49.79 -21.32
N LYS A 68 -2.28 50.41 -21.26
CA LYS A 68 -2.81 51.23 -22.35
C LYS A 68 -1.85 52.41 -22.58
N PRO A 69 -1.23 52.57 -23.77
CA PRO A 69 -0.41 53.74 -24.05
C PRO A 69 -1.34 54.96 -24.21
N ALA A 70 -0.91 56.08 -23.62
CA ALA A 70 -1.57 57.39 -23.68
C ALA A 70 -1.39 58.07 -25.04
#